data_AF-A0A166MVK7-F1
#
_entry.id   AF-A0A166MVK7-F1
#
_cell.length_a   1.000
_cell.length_b   1.000
_cell.length_c   1.000
_cell.angle_alpha   90.00
_cell.angle_beta   90.00
_cell.angle_gamma   90.00
#
_symmetry.space_group_name_H-M   'P 1'
#
loop_
_entity.id
_entity.type
_entity.pdbx_description
1 polymer ?
#
loop_
_entity_poly.entity_id
_entity_poly.type
_entity_poly.pdbx_seq_one_letter_code
_entity_poly.pdbx_strand_id
1 'polypeptide(L)'
;VDIRPAEVAVWMRAHRKWVDMEITNIDLFEARWWAWWKALQPPERADSTSSMMPVPTNDMNWESLQKPGVNGLLLIVVALRWW
;
A
#
# COMPACT_ATOMS: atom_id res chain seq x y z
N VAL A 1 10.97 -10.31 -0.28
CA VAL A 1 11.29 -8.90 0.06
C VAL A 1 10.04 -8.32 0.70
N ASP A 2 10.14 -7.83 1.94
CA ASP A 2 9.02 -7.12 2.56
C ASP A 2 8.95 -5.72 1.95
N ILE A 3 7.96 -5.51 1.07
CA ILE A 3 7.78 -4.27 0.30
C ILE A 3 6.94 -3.23 1.05
N ARG A 4 6.34 -3.61 2.19
CA ARG A 4 5.50 -2.73 3.00
C ARG A 4 6.34 -1.66 3.71
N PRO A 5 5.87 -0.39 3.80
CA PRO A 5 6.54 0.61 4.62
C PRO A 5 6.70 0.16 6.08
N ALA A 6 7.87 0.44 6.67
CA ALA A 6 8.24 -0.06 8.00
C ALA A 6 7.34 0.53 9.11
N GLU A 7 6.87 1.75 8.90
CA GLU A 7 5.93 2.50 9.73
C GLU A 7 4.66 1.69 9.98
N VAL A 8 4.17 0.96 8.96
CA VAL A 8 3.00 0.09 9.10
C VAL A 8 3.29 -1.06 10.06
N ALA A 9 4.47 -1.67 9.98
CA ALA A 9 4.86 -2.74 10.89
C ALA A 9 5.05 -2.22 12.34
N VAL A 10 5.63 -1.02 12.50
CA VAL A 10 5.78 -0.36 13.80
C VAL A 10 4.41 -0.06 14.41
N TRP A 11 3.49 0.53 13.65
CA TRP A 11 2.12 0.82 14.08
C TRP A 11 1.35 -0.43 14.49
N MET A 12 1.50 -1.52 13.72
CA MET A 12 0.88 -2.81 14.05
C MET A 12 1.41 -3.39 15.35
N ARG A 13 2.73 -3.28 15.61
CA ARG A 13 3.35 -3.70 16.89
C ARG A 13 2.94 -2.80 18.05
N ALA A 14 2.67 -1.54 17.79
CA ALA A 14 2.17 -0.56 18.77
C ALA A 14 0.67 -0.66 19.04
N HIS A 15 0.06 -1.84 18.84
CA HIS A 15 -1.37 -2.10 19.06
C HIS A 15 -2.34 -1.27 18.21
N ARG A 16 -1.91 -0.81 17.02
CA ARG A 16 -2.78 -0.11 16.06
C ARG A 16 -3.49 1.11 16.66
N LYS A 17 -2.77 1.91 17.44
CA LYS A 17 -3.32 3.12 18.06
C LYS A 17 -3.93 4.05 17.02
N TRP A 18 -5.02 4.72 17.39
CA TRP A 18 -5.69 5.75 16.58
C TRP A 18 -4.94 7.09 16.63
N VAL A 19 -3.64 7.03 16.34
CA VAL A 19 -2.75 8.18 16.24
C VAL A 19 -1.96 8.00 14.95
N ASP A 20 -1.75 9.09 14.23
CA ASP A 20 -0.97 9.08 13.00
C ASP A 20 0.48 8.66 13.29
N MET A 21 1.05 7.83 12.43
CA MET A 21 2.48 7.51 12.51
C MET A 21 3.29 8.70 12.01
N GLU A 22 4.32 9.07 12.75
CA GLU A 22 5.30 10.05 12.29
C GLU A 22 6.15 9.44 11.17
N ILE A 23 6.17 10.12 10.01
CA ILE A 23 6.98 9.74 8.85
C ILE A 23 8.23 10.63 8.84
N THR A 24 9.37 10.07 9.25
CA THR A 24 10.64 10.83 9.34
C THR A 24 11.29 11.06 7.97
N ASN A 25 11.11 10.14 7.02
CA ASN A 25 11.66 10.25 5.67
C ASN A 25 10.53 10.05 4.64
N ILE A 26 9.96 11.17 4.17
CA ILE A 26 8.83 11.19 3.25
C ILE A 26 9.18 10.53 1.92
N ASP A 27 10.34 10.83 1.33
CA ASP A 27 10.75 10.28 0.02
C ASP A 27 10.87 8.75 0.06
N LEU A 28 11.45 8.21 1.14
CA LEU A 28 11.57 6.77 1.32
C LEU A 28 10.22 6.10 1.58
N PHE A 29 9.35 6.77 2.34
CA PHE A 29 7.99 6.29 2.58
C PHE A 29 7.19 6.25 1.28
N GLU A 30 7.21 7.33 0.49
CA GLU A 30 6.55 7.43 -0.81
C GLU A 30 7.01 6.30 -1.74
N ALA A 31 8.33 6.12 -1.91
CA ALA A 31 8.87 5.09 -2.79
C ALA A 31 8.43 3.67 -2.38
N ARG A 32 8.43 3.37 -1.07
CA ARG A 32 7.97 2.09 -0.54
C ARG A 32 6.47 1.91 -0.65
N TRP A 33 5.70 2.95 -0.37
CA TRP A 33 4.25 2.93 -0.47
C TRP A 33 3.81 2.65 -1.90
N TRP A 34 4.40 3.34 -2.90
CA TRP A 34 4.12 3.08 -4.30
C TRP A 34 4.57 1.69 -4.76
N ALA A 35 5.75 1.22 -4.34
CA ALA A 35 6.21 -0.14 -4.66
C ALA A 35 5.25 -1.20 -4.10
N TRP A 36 4.79 -1.01 -2.86
CA TRP A 36 3.81 -1.89 -2.22
C TRP A 36 2.46 -1.86 -2.93
N TRP A 37 1.93 -0.66 -3.23
CA TRP A 37 0.65 -0.49 -3.91
C TRP A 37 0.66 -1.08 -5.32
N LYS A 38 1.76 -0.90 -6.09
CA LYS A 38 1.94 -1.51 -7.41
C LYS A 38 1.97 -3.03 -7.38
N ALA A 39 2.64 -3.62 -6.40
CA ALA A 39 2.71 -5.08 -6.27
C ALA A 39 1.36 -5.73 -5.91
N LEU A 40 0.40 -4.94 -5.42
CA LEU A 40 -0.96 -5.39 -5.13
C LEU A 40 -1.91 -5.23 -6.33
N GLN A 41 -1.49 -4.55 -7.39
CA GLN A 41 -2.36 -4.34 -8.55
C GLN A 41 -2.53 -5.60 -9.38
N PRO A 42 -3.65 -5.70 -10.12
CA PRO A 42 -3.77 -6.60 -11.25
C PRO A 42 -2.60 -6.40 -12.24
N PRO A 43 -2.08 -7.46 -12.87
CA PRO A 43 -1.01 -7.38 -13.87
C PRO A 43 -1.30 -6.37 -15.00
N GLU A 44 -2.58 -6.25 -15.39
CA GLU A 44 -3.10 -5.33 -16.40
C GLU A 44 -2.86 -3.86 -16.04
N ARG A 45 -2.59 -3.56 -14.76
CA ARG A 45 -2.35 -2.22 -14.22
C ARG A 45 -0.93 -2.02 -13.69
N ALA A 46 -0.15 -3.09 -13.55
CA ALA A 46 1.17 -3.07 -12.92
C ALA A 46 2.27 -2.44 -13.81
N ASP A 47 2.08 -2.42 -15.13
CA ASP A 47 3.08 -1.98 -16.13
C ASP A 47 3.18 -0.46 -16.34
N SER A 48 2.53 0.36 -15.50
CA SER A 48 2.65 1.81 -15.64
C SER A 48 3.99 2.32 -15.10
N THR A 49 4.85 2.82 -15.98
CA THR A 49 6.05 3.61 -15.65
C THR A 49 5.74 5.01 -15.09
N SER A 50 4.46 5.38 -15.07
CA SER A 50 3.96 6.67 -14.57
C SER A 50 3.84 6.72 -13.05
N SER A 51 4.00 7.92 -12.47
CA SER A 51 3.66 8.22 -11.08
C SER A 51 2.15 8.08 -10.78
N MET A 52 1.33 7.96 -11.83
CA MET A 52 -0.10 7.69 -11.73
C MET A 52 -0.41 6.33 -12.32
N MET A 53 -1.15 5.52 -11.56
CA MET A 53 -1.64 4.26 -12.10
C MET A 53 -2.79 4.49 -13.09
N PRO A 54 -2.93 3.61 -14.10
CA PRO A 54 -4.03 3.64 -15.05
C PRO A 54 -5.40 3.61 -14.36
N VAL A 55 -6.40 4.18 -15.02
CA VAL A 55 -7.80 4.07 -14.56
C VAL A 55 -8.20 2.60 -14.62
N PRO A 56 -8.76 2.02 -13.55
CA PRO A 56 -9.19 0.63 -13.55
C PRO A 56 -10.35 0.40 -14.52
N THR A 57 -10.38 -0.78 -15.15
CA THR A 57 -11.48 -1.21 -16.01
C THR A 57 -12.30 -2.31 -15.33
N ASN A 58 -13.56 -2.49 -15.73
CA ASN A 58 -14.48 -3.43 -15.09
C ASN A 58 -14.12 -4.91 -15.29
N ASP A 59 -13.28 -5.20 -16.27
CA ASP A 59 -12.82 -6.53 -16.67
C ASP A 59 -11.50 -6.96 -16.01
N MET A 60 -10.87 -6.10 -15.20
CA MET A 60 -9.62 -6.43 -14.51
C MET A 60 -9.79 -7.55 -13.48
N ASN A 61 -8.80 -8.44 -13.42
CA ASN A 61 -8.77 -9.50 -12.40
C ASN A 61 -8.25 -8.97 -11.05
N TRP A 62 -9.16 -8.76 -10.10
CA TRP A 62 -8.85 -8.32 -8.75
C TRP A 62 -8.64 -9.44 -7.73
N GLU A 63 -8.58 -10.70 -8.15
CA GLU A 63 -8.29 -11.84 -7.26
C GLU A 63 -6.96 -11.69 -6.51
N SER A 64 -5.99 -10.98 -7.09
CA SER A 64 -4.72 -10.66 -6.42
C SER A 64 -4.90 -9.87 -5.11
N LEU A 65 -5.97 -9.07 -5.00
CA LEU A 65 -6.38 -8.37 -3.78
C LEU A 65 -7.27 -9.22 -2.87
N GLN A 66 -7.88 -10.30 -3.37
CA GLN A 66 -8.72 -11.22 -2.61
C GLN A 66 -7.88 -12.18 -1.76
N LYS A 67 -6.94 -11.64 -0.97
CA LYS A 67 -6.16 -12.41 0.00
C LYS A 67 -6.88 -12.36 1.35
N PRO A 68 -7.55 -13.43 1.78
CA PRO A 68 -8.20 -13.46 3.08
C PRO A 68 -7.13 -13.29 4.16
N GLY A 69 -7.16 -12.16 4.85
CA GLY A 69 -6.14 -11.77 5.80
C GLY A 69 -6.48 -10.42 6.43
N VAL A 70 -6.05 -10.22 7.66
CA VAL A 70 -6.74 -9.30 8.59
C VAL A 70 -6.84 -7.87 8.07
N ASN A 71 -5.91 -7.32 7.26
CA ASN A 71 -5.99 -5.90 6.88
C ASN A 71 -5.26 -5.53 5.56
N GLY A 72 -5.23 -6.38 4.52
CA GLY A 72 -4.41 -6.11 3.31
C GLY A 72 -4.62 -4.72 2.68
N LEU A 73 -5.85 -4.44 2.23
CA LEU A 73 -6.22 -3.14 1.65
C LEU A 73 -6.40 -2.05 2.72
N LEU A 74 -6.89 -2.40 3.91
CA LEU A 74 -7.06 -1.42 4.99
C LEU A 74 -5.72 -0.77 5.37
N LEU A 75 -4.64 -1.53 5.44
CA LEU A 75 -3.31 -1.00 5.77
C LEU A 75 -2.79 -0.02 4.71
N ILE A 76 -3.17 -0.19 3.44
CA ILE A 76 -2.83 0.76 2.37
C ILE A 76 -3.51 2.11 2.63
N VAL A 77 -4.80 2.09 2.97
CA VAL A 77 -5.60 3.29 3.26
C VAL A 77 -5.12 3.98 4.54
N VAL A 78 -4.80 3.23 5.58
CA VAL A 78 -4.23 3.78 6.82
C VAL A 78 -2.89 4.45 6.55
N ALA A 79 -2.01 3.83 5.74
CA ALA A 79 -0.74 4.42 5.37
C ALA A 79 -0.89 5.72 4.55
N LEU A 80 -1.92 5.81 3.69
CA LEU A 80 -2.28 7.05 2.99
C LEU A 80 -2.82 8.14 3.91
N ARG A 81 -3.38 7.81 5.08
CA ARG A 81 -3.83 8.85 6.02
C ARG A 81 -2.64 9.54 6.69
N TRP A 82 -1.49 8.87 6.80
CA TRP A 82 -0.30 9.42 7.46
C TRP A 82 0.49 10.40 6.57
N TRP A 83 0.36 10.28 5.25
CA TRP A 83 1.07 11.07 4.23
C TRP A 83 0.11 12.02 3.52
#